data_AF-A0A5J6P420-F1
#
_entry.id   AF-A0A5J6P420-F1
#
_cell.length_a   1.000
_cell.length_b   1.000
_cell.length_c   1.000
_cell.angle_alpha   90.00
_cell.angle_beta   90.00
_cell.angle_gamma   90.00
#
_symmetry.space_group_name_H-M   'P 1'
#
loop_
_entity.id
_entity.type
_entity.pdbx_description
1 polymer ?
#
loop_
_entity_poly.entity_id
_entity_poly.type
_entity_poly.pdbx_seq_one_letter_code
_entity_poly.pdbx_strand_id
1 'polypeptide(L)'
;MLVKFDADEDLIDAIKQSTNMAVASKACHYAATHYLDLLQENARLHQKVAQMRDSIAVYRQIIDSARDAAAMLVERAGQADLFTD
;
A
#
# COMPACT_ATOMS: atom_id res chain seq x y z
N MET A 1 11.73 -39.71 -10.42
CA MET A 1 12.90 -39.31 -9.60
C MET A 1 12.37 -38.63 -8.34
N LEU A 2 12.57 -39.22 -7.16
CA LEU A 2 12.19 -38.62 -5.87
C LEU A 2 13.27 -37.61 -5.49
N VAL A 3 13.03 -36.33 -5.78
CA VAL A 3 13.86 -35.25 -5.25
C VAL A 3 13.48 -35.08 -3.79
N LYS A 4 14.38 -35.40 -2.86
CA LYS A 4 14.20 -35.03 -1.45
C LYS A 4 14.29 -33.51 -1.37
N PHE A 5 13.21 -32.87 -0.92
CA PHE A 5 13.26 -31.49 -0.51
C PHE A 5 13.92 -31.46 0.87
N ASP A 6 15.21 -31.12 0.91
CA ASP A 6 15.85 -30.64 2.14
C ASP A 6 15.36 -29.21 2.38
N ALA A 7 14.14 -29.11 2.89
CA ALA A 7 13.56 -27.85 3.32
C ALA A 7 13.15 -27.99 4.78
N ASP A 8 13.29 -26.90 5.51
CA ASP A 8 12.85 -26.80 6.91
C ASP A 8 11.39 -27.27 7.04
N GLU A 9 11.12 -28.12 8.04
CA GLU A 9 9.81 -28.73 8.25
C GLU A 9 8.77 -27.65 8.57
N ASP A 10 9.18 -26.61 9.31
CA ASP A 10 8.35 -25.44 9.62
C ASP A 10 7.96 -24.68 8.34
N LEU A 11 8.90 -24.53 7.40
CA LEU A 11 8.64 -23.89 6.11
C LEU A 11 7.68 -24.72 5.26
N ILE A 12 7.87 -26.04 5.20
CA ILE A 12 6.98 -26.94 4.45
C ILE A 12 5.56 -26.85 5.00
N ASP A 13 5.39 -26.86 6.32
CA ASP A 13 4.07 -26.81 6.93
C ASP A 13 3.40 -25.43 6.75
N ALA A 14 4.16 -24.34 6.80
CA ALA A 14 3.66 -23.01 6.43
C ALA A 14 3.20 -22.95 4.96
N ILE A 15 3.95 -23.56 4.03
CA ILE A 15 3.57 -23.63 2.61
C ILE A 15 2.30 -24.48 2.44
N LYS A 16 2.20 -25.64 3.11
CA LYS A 16 0.99 -26.47 3.08
C LYS A 16 -0.24 -25.72 3.59
N GLN A 17 -0.11 -25.00 4.70
CA GLN A 17 -1.20 -24.21 5.28
C GLN A 17 -1.63 -23.07 4.36
N SER A 18 -0.68 -22.29 3.84
CA SER A 18 -0.97 -21.16 2.95
C SER A 18 -1.55 -21.58 1.60
N THR A 19 -1.16 -22.74 1.08
CA THR A 19 -1.67 -23.30 -0.19
C THR A 19 -2.87 -24.23 -0.01
N ASN A 20 -3.26 -24.53 1.24
CA ASN A 20 -4.29 -25.51 1.61
C ASN A 20 -4.06 -26.90 0.97
N MET A 21 -2.80 -27.34 0.92
CA MET A 21 -2.41 -28.63 0.32
C MET A 21 -1.80 -29.57 1.36
N ALA A 22 -2.24 -30.82 1.40
CA ALA A 22 -1.73 -31.82 2.35
C ALA A 22 -0.34 -32.37 1.98
N VAL A 23 0.01 -32.39 0.69
CA VAL A 23 1.24 -33.01 0.19
C VAL A 23 2.29 -31.94 -0.10
N ALA A 24 3.44 -32.02 0.58
CA ALA A 24 4.53 -31.05 0.49
C ALA A 24 4.98 -30.78 -0.96
N SER A 25 5.18 -31.82 -1.77
CA SER A 25 5.63 -31.65 -3.15
C SER A 25 4.64 -30.88 -4.03
N LYS A 26 3.34 -31.08 -3.83
CA LYS A 26 2.28 -30.33 -4.53
C LYS A 26 2.23 -28.89 -4.04
N ALA A 27 2.31 -28.69 -2.72
CA ALA A 27 2.31 -27.37 -2.11
C ALA A 27 3.48 -26.51 -2.61
N CYS A 28 4.69 -27.07 -2.61
CA CYS A 28 5.89 -26.40 -3.13
C CYS A 28 5.80 -26.14 -4.64
N HIS A 29 5.30 -27.09 -5.44
CA HIS A 29 5.11 -26.88 -6.87
C HIS A 29 4.09 -25.76 -7.16
N TYR A 30 2.98 -25.75 -6.43
CA TYR A 30 1.99 -24.70 -6.51
C TYR A 30 2.56 -23.32 -6.14
N ALA A 31 3.29 -23.24 -5.02
CA ALA A 31 3.95 -22.00 -4.62
C ALA A 31 4.97 -21.51 -5.66
N ALA A 32 5.79 -22.42 -6.20
CA ALA A 32 6.79 -22.09 -7.22
C ALA A 32 6.17 -21.60 -8.52
N THR A 33 5.06 -22.21 -8.96
CA THR A 33 4.35 -21.80 -10.18
C THR A 33 3.72 -20.42 -10.07
N HIS A 34 3.31 -20.02 -8.87
CA HIS A 34 2.64 -18.72 -8.64
C HIS A 34 3.61 -17.62 -8.16
N TYR A 35 4.87 -17.98 -7.86
CA TYR A 35 5.84 -17.06 -7.26
C TYR A 35 6.08 -15.81 -8.13
N LEU A 36 6.27 -15.98 -9.44
CA LEU A 36 6.56 -14.87 -10.34
C LEU A 36 5.39 -13.88 -10.41
N ASP A 37 4.15 -14.37 -10.45
CA ASP A 37 2.96 -13.54 -10.50
C ASP A 37 2.78 -12.77 -9.18
N LEU A 38 2.96 -13.44 -8.04
CA LEU A 38 2.93 -12.82 -6.72
C LEU A 38 4.02 -11.76 -6.56
N LEU A 39 5.22 -12.01 -7.07
CA LEU A 39 6.33 -11.04 -7.03
C LEU A 39 6.00 -9.78 -7.83
N GLN A 40 5.46 -9.94 -9.04
CA GLN A 40 5.05 -8.81 -9.88
C GLN A 40 3.91 -8.02 -9.25
N GLU A 41 2.90 -8.71 -8.72
CA GLU A 41 1.77 -8.07 -8.05
C GLU A 41 2.21 -7.32 -6.79
N ASN A 42 3.13 -7.89 -6.01
CA ASN A 42 3.68 -7.24 -4.82
C ASN A 42 4.42 -5.94 -5.20
N ALA A 43 5.28 -5.98 -6.22
CA ALA A 43 5.95 -4.78 -6.73
C ALA A 43 4.95 -3.71 -7.21
N ARG A 44 3.91 -4.13 -7.95
CA ARG A 44 2.83 -3.24 -8.42
C ARG A 44 2.07 -2.60 -7.24
N LEU A 45 1.75 -3.36 -6.21
CA LEU A 45 1.06 -2.87 -5.02
C LEU A 45 1.94 -1.87 -4.25
N HIS A 46 3.24 -2.14 -4.10
CA HIS A 46 4.17 -1.18 -3.49
C HIS A 46 4.22 0.14 -4.26
N GLN A 47 4.27 0.09 -5.59
CA GLN A 47 4.23 1.29 -6.43
C GLN A 47 2.91 2.06 -6.24
N LYS A 48 1.78 1.36 -6.20
CA LYS A 48 0.46 1.97 -5.97
C LYS A 48 0.37 2.65 -4.60
N VAL A 49 0.92 2.01 -3.56
CA VAL A 49 0.99 2.60 -2.22
C VAL A 49 1.85 3.86 -2.20
N ALA A 50 2.99 3.87 -2.90
CA ALA A 50 3.83 5.06 -3.02
C ALA A 50 3.07 6.22 -3.69
N GLN A 51 2.43 5.97 -4.83
CA GLN A 51 1.63 6.96 -5.55
C GLN A 51 0.48 7.53 -4.70
N MET A 52 -0.19 6.67 -3.93
CA MET A 52 -1.26 7.10 -3.02
C MET A 52 -0.72 8.01 -1.90
N ARG A 53 0.45 7.70 -1.35
CA ARG A 53 1.10 8.54 -0.33
C ARG A 53 1.46 9.92 -0.87
N ASP A 54 2.01 9.98 -2.08
CA ASP A 54 2.33 11.25 -2.74
C ASP A 54 1.06 12.08 -2.98
N SER A 55 -0.01 11.44 -3.45
CA SER A 55 -1.31 12.10 -3.66
C SER A 55 -1.89 12.65 -2.37
N ILE A 56 -1.80 11.90 -1.26
CA ILE A 56 -2.24 12.35 0.06
C ILE A 56 -1.43 13.57 0.52
N ALA A 57 -0.12 13.58 0.29
CA ALA A 57 0.73 14.72 0.64
C ALA A 57 0.30 15.99 -0.12
N VAL A 58 0.05 15.86 -1.42
CA VAL A 58 -0.47 16.96 -2.26
C VAL A 58 -1.83 17.45 -1.75
N TYR A 59 -2.77 16.55 -1.46
CA TYR A 59 -4.09 16.95 -0.97
C TYR A 59 -4.03 17.65 0.39
N ARG A 60 -3.15 17.21 1.29
CA ARG A 60 -2.93 17.91 2.57
C ARG A 60 -2.43 19.33 2.33
N GLN A 61 -1.46 19.51 1.44
CA GLN A 61 -0.93 20.82 1.10
C GLN A 61 -2.02 21.75 0.52
N ILE A 62 -2.88 21.23 -0.36
CA ILE A 62 -3.99 22.00 -0.94
C ILE A 62 -4.97 22.45 0.15
N ILE A 63 -5.32 21.55 1.08
CA ILE A 63 -6.24 21.86 2.18
C ILE A 63 -5.65 22.95 3.08
N ASP A 64 -4.36 22.88 3.40
CA ASP A 64 -3.72 23.88 4.25
C ASP A 64 -3.64 25.23 3.56
N SER A 65 -3.26 25.28 2.29
CA SER A 65 -3.31 26.52 1.49
C SER A 65 -4.71 27.11 1.37
N ALA A 66 -5.75 26.27 1.26
CA ALA A 66 -7.14 26.74 1.23
C ALA A 66 -7.57 27.35 2.58
N ARG A 67 -7.11 26.80 3.70
CA ARG A 67 -7.35 27.35 5.05
C ARG A 67 -6.68 28.71 5.22
N ASP A 68 -5.44 28.84 4.78
CA ASP A 68 -4.70 30.11 4.86
C ASP A 68 -5.40 31.20 4.01
N ALA A 69 -5.79 30.85 2.79
CA ALA A 69 -6.52 31.77 1.92
C ALA A 69 -7.87 32.19 2.54
N ALA A 70 -8.60 31.25 3.14
CA ALA A 70 -9.86 31.56 3.84
C ALA A 70 -9.63 32.49 5.05
N ALA A 71 -8.58 32.26 5.84
CA ALA A 71 -8.22 33.13 6.96
C ALA A 71 -7.90 34.56 6.49
N MET A 72 -7.12 34.71 5.41
CA MET A 72 -6.82 36.01 4.82
C MET A 72 -8.08 36.72 4.31
N LEU A 73 -9.00 36.00 3.67
CA LEU A 73 -10.27 36.58 3.21
C LEU A 73 -11.11 37.09 4.38
N VAL A 74 -11.21 36.32 5.46
CA VAL A 74 -11.93 36.73 6.68
C VAL A 74 -11.30 37.97 7.30
N GLU A 75 -9.97 38.02 7.39
CA GLU A 75 -9.26 39.19 7.91
C GLU A 75 -9.54 40.45 7.07
N ARG A 76 -9.46 40.33 5.74
CA ARG A 76 -9.74 41.45 4.82
C ARG A 76 -11.19 41.90 4.87
N ALA A 77 -12.13 40.98 4.97
CA ALA A 77 -13.54 41.30 5.11
C ALA A 77 -13.82 42.03 6.44
N GLY A 78 -13.24 41.58 7.55
CA GLY A 78 -13.37 42.24 8.84
C GLY A 78 -12.72 43.63 8.89
N GLN A 79 -11.58 43.81 8.21
CA GLN A 79 -10.97 45.14 8.04
C GLN A 79 -11.88 46.07 7.22
N ALA A 80 -12.43 45.59 6.10
CA ALA A 80 -13.32 46.38 5.28
C ALA A 80 -14.54 46.88 6.08
N ASP A 81 -15.16 45.98 6.86
CA ASP A 81 -16.29 46.28 7.74
C ASP A 81 -15.95 47.41 8.73
N LEU A 82 -14.77 47.36 9.36
CA LEU A 82 -14.28 48.36 10.31
C LEU A 82 -14.06 49.77 9.70
N PHE A 83 -13.82 49.86 8.39
CA PHE A 83 -13.58 51.13 7.69
C PHE A 83 -14.79 51.65 6.90
N THR A 84 -15.88 50.88 6.85
CA THR A 84 -17.13 51.29 6.16
C THR A 84 -18.24 51.79 7.08
N ASP A 85 -18.06 51.72 8.40
CA ASP A 85 -18.84 52.46 9.41
C ASP A 85 -18.18 53.80 9.78
#